data_AF-A0A957ZH34-F1
#
_entry.id   AF-A0A957ZH34-F1
#
_cell.length_a   1.000
_cell.length_b   1.000
_cell.length_c   1.000
_cell.angle_alpha   90.00
_cell.angle_beta   90.00
_cell.angle_gamma   90.00
#
_symmetry.space_group_name_H-M   'P 1'
#
loop_
_entity.id
_entity.type
_entity.pdbx_description
1 polymer ?
#
loop_
_entity_poly.entity_id
_entity_poly.type
_entity_poly.pdbx_seq_one_letter_code
_entity_poly.pdbx_strand_id
1 'polypeptide(L)'
;MVTKRILATITALAAVLVLAACGGGAEPTPTPTKTPAAQELPATPTPTLAPVSVEPAPAQEQSAAQPADTPAPAPTPVIEKIARVTADQLNIRSTPSTDGTIVKLALTGETYTVLGQSDDGQWLELAENGNALGWAAAEFMTVEERVVEAPAGQPSGGEQTAEQPTQAPAGGFTGSFAPATMSSPDYGAQVFVWWREEIRDRDLDLMKEGGFNWIKQSFSWESIEGAGRGQYDWSIADKVVTHANERGLKILARLSLDPDKQGFWAGAPPASGDAFAEYAGALASRYNCQPGAIGCIQAFQIWNEPNLAREWGGKRPNPAEYAEFLGKAYRAIKAANPNAIVISAGMAPTGDNSDIAMPDDLFYDQMYQAMGGNSNGYFDALGVHGAGYAAPPELDPAEAASNSKYGGYRFFAFRHVEDIRAIMEKYG
;
A
#
# COMPACT_ATOMS: atom_id res chain seq x y z
N MET A 1 -45.51 9.77 76.20
CA MET A 1 -44.63 10.40 77.22
C MET A 1 -43.42 9.48 77.41
N VAL A 2 -42.16 9.88 77.62
CA VAL A 2 -41.44 11.19 77.59
C VAL A 2 -39.91 10.88 77.60
N THR A 3 -38.92 11.65 77.11
CA THR A 3 -38.79 12.59 75.97
C THR A 3 -37.28 12.96 75.76
N LYS A 4 -36.78 12.96 74.50
CA LYS A 4 -35.51 13.56 73.97
C LYS A 4 -34.10 12.99 74.35
N ARG A 5 -33.39 12.55 73.30
CA ARG A 5 -32.03 12.93 72.80
C ARG A 5 -30.85 13.25 73.78
N ILE A 6 -29.71 12.55 73.59
CA ILE A 6 -28.29 13.05 73.60
C ILE A 6 -27.34 11.86 73.26
N LEU A 7 -26.05 11.99 72.87
CA LEU A 7 -25.35 12.79 71.83
C LEU A 7 -23.88 12.30 71.67
N ALA A 8 -23.34 12.19 70.44
CA ALA A 8 -21.95 11.80 70.10
C ALA A 8 -21.53 10.37 70.54
N THR A 9 -20.41 9.75 70.13
CA THR A 9 -19.18 10.19 69.40
C THR A 9 -18.68 9.06 68.47
N ILE A 10 -17.96 9.38 67.39
CA ILE A 10 -17.24 8.39 66.55
C ILE A 10 -15.78 8.28 67.00
N THR A 11 -15.19 7.08 66.97
CA THR A 11 -13.77 6.85 67.23
C THR A 11 -13.17 5.97 66.13
N ALA A 12 -12.04 6.40 65.57
CA ALA A 12 -11.33 5.67 64.52
C ALA A 12 -10.37 4.64 65.11
N LEU A 13 -10.02 3.62 64.32
CA LEU A 13 -8.88 2.75 64.57
C LEU A 13 -7.93 2.84 63.37
N ALA A 14 -6.64 3.11 63.64
CA ALA A 14 -5.61 3.23 62.61
C ALA A 14 -4.72 1.99 62.58
N ALA A 15 -4.24 1.64 61.39
CA ALA A 15 -3.14 0.69 61.21
C ALA A 15 -2.08 1.36 60.33
N VAL A 16 -0.85 1.44 60.84
CA VAL A 16 0.32 1.96 60.13
C VAL A 16 1.27 0.80 59.87
N LEU A 17 1.77 0.68 58.65
CA LEU A 17 3.01 -0.06 58.39
C LEU A 17 3.90 0.72 57.41
N VAL A 18 5.20 0.48 57.49
CA VAL A 18 6.24 1.45 57.11
C VAL A 18 6.96 1.03 55.82
N LEU A 19 7.30 2.02 55.00
CA LEU A 19 8.17 1.89 53.83
C LEU A 19 9.60 1.49 54.24
N ALA A 20 10.13 0.46 53.59
CA ALA A 20 11.57 0.25 53.45
C ALA A 20 11.86 -0.13 51.99
N ALA A 21 12.70 0.65 51.33
CA ALA A 21 13.10 0.44 49.94
C ALA A 21 14.62 0.22 49.86
N CYS A 22 15.08 -0.59 48.90
CA CYS A 22 16.35 -0.39 48.19
C CYS A 22 16.56 -1.48 47.11
N GLY A 23 17.09 -1.07 45.96
CA GLY A 23 17.53 -1.97 44.88
C GLY A 23 16.43 -2.34 43.86
N GLY A 24 16.67 -2.26 42.55
CA GLY A 24 17.91 -1.78 41.92
C GLY A 24 18.11 -2.24 40.47
N GLY A 25 17.14 -2.03 39.60
CA GLY A 25 17.26 -2.31 38.16
C GLY A 25 16.40 -1.34 37.37
N ALA A 26 17.01 -0.56 36.48
CA ALA A 26 16.28 0.38 35.62
C ALA A 26 15.89 -0.32 34.33
N GLU A 27 14.60 -0.31 34.00
CA GLU A 27 14.15 -0.60 32.64
C GLU A 27 14.63 0.53 31.70
N PRO A 28 15.11 0.22 30.49
CA PRO A 28 15.60 1.24 29.58
C PRO A 28 14.45 2.06 28.99
N THR A 29 14.35 3.32 29.39
CA THR A 29 13.41 4.28 28.79
C THR A 29 13.67 4.37 27.28
N PRO A 30 12.65 4.20 26.42
CA PRO A 30 12.81 4.37 24.98
C PRO A 30 13.22 5.81 24.68
N THR A 31 14.47 6.00 24.31
CA THR A 31 15.04 7.30 23.96
C THR A 31 14.89 7.52 22.46
N PRO A 32 14.40 8.67 21.99
CA PRO A 32 14.35 8.96 20.55
C PRO A 32 15.78 9.02 19.99
N THR A 33 16.12 8.03 19.16
CA THR A 33 17.45 7.93 18.53
C THR A 33 17.66 9.10 17.58
N LYS A 34 18.67 9.93 17.86
CA LYS A 34 19.11 10.98 16.93
C LYS A 34 19.66 10.34 15.66
N THR A 35 19.14 10.76 14.51
CA THR A 35 19.69 10.43 13.19
C THR A 35 21.19 10.76 13.13
N PRO A 36 22.06 9.85 12.68
CA PRO A 36 23.47 10.16 12.45
C PRO A 36 23.61 11.27 11.41
N ALA A 37 24.52 12.22 11.64
CA ALA A 37 24.86 13.22 10.63
C ALA A 37 25.57 12.54 9.45
N ALA A 38 25.15 12.86 8.22
CA ALA A 38 25.79 12.35 7.01
C ALA A 38 27.24 12.88 6.90
N GLN A 39 28.16 12.01 6.48
CA GLN A 39 29.53 12.40 6.17
C GLN A 39 29.59 12.95 4.74
N GLU A 40 30.28 14.07 4.54
CA GLU A 40 30.51 14.63 3.21
C GLU A 40 31.39 13.69 2.37
N LEU A 41 30.97 13.42 1.13
CA LEU A 41 31.79 12.80 0.10
C LEU A 41 32.17 13.87 -0.95
N PRO A 42 33.41 13.87 -1.47
CA PRO A 42 33.88 14.92 -2.35
C PRO A 42 33.22 14.89 -3.73
N ALA A 43 32.98 16.06 -4.30
CA ALA A 43 32.31 16.22 -5.60
C ALA A 43 33.13 15.66 -6.77
N THR A 44 32.44 14.97 -7.70
CA THR A 44 33.00 14.48 -8.96
C THR A 44 32.62 15.44 -10.11
N PRO A 45 33.53 15.83 -11.02
CA PRO A 45 33.26 16.88 -12.00
C PRO A 45 32.33 16.45 -13.16
N THR A 46 31.56 17.42 -13.65
CA THR A 46 30.60 17.28 -14.75
C THR A 46 31.30 16.97 -16.10
N PRO A 47 30.79 16.01 -16.91
CA PRO A 47 31.25 15.83 -18.29
C PRO A 47 30.65 16.88 -19.24
N THR A 48 31.49 17.56 -20.01
CA THR A 48 31.07 18.53 -21.03
C THR A 48 30.54 17.84 -22.29
N LEU A 49 29.39 18.29 -22.80
CA LEU A 49 28.84 17.83 -24.07
C LEU A 49 29.61 18.39 -25.28
N ALA A 50 29.88 17.54 -26.27
CA ALA A 50 30.38 17.91 -27.60
C ALA A 50 29.28 17.72 -28.66
N PRO A 51 29.27 18.50 -29.76
CA PRO A 51 28.16 18.49 -30.72
C PRO A 51 28.17 17.26 -31.63
N VAL A 52 26.97 16.78 -31.98
CA VAL A 52 26.75 15.70 -32.96
C VAL A 52 26.57 16.29 -34.36
N SER A 53 27.26 15.72 -35.35
CA SER A 53 27.11 16.08 -36.77
C SER A 53 26.05 15.23 -37.46
N VAL A 54 25.45 15.75 -38.54
CA VAL A 54 24.35 15.11 -39.28
C VAL A 54 24.77 14.80 -40.72
N GLU A 55 24.56 13.57 -41.18
CA GLU A 55 24.69 13.17 -42.59
C GLU A 55 23.65 12.05 -42.89
N PRO A 56 23.06 11.94 -44.11
CA PRO A 56 21.73 11.33 -44.28
C PRO A 56 21.71 9.86 -44.75
N ALA A 57 20.50 9.28 -44.80
CA ALA A 57 20.23 7.89 -45.13
C ALA A 57 20.18 7.57 -46.65
N PRO A 58 20.50 6.32 -47.05
CA PRO A 58 20.21 5.76 -48.38
C PRO A 58 18.82 5.07 -48.45
N ALA A 59 18.45 4.57 -49.65
CA ALA A 59 17.08 4.18 -50.01
C ALA A 59 16.75 2.67 -49.90
N GLN A 60 15.50 2.32 -50.22
CA GLN A 60 14.92 0.96 -50.20
C GLN A 60 15.27 0.14 -51.45
N GLU A 61 15.33 -1.19 -51.32
CA GLU A 61 15.20 -2.17 -52.42
C GLU A 61 14.19 -3.29 -52.07
N GLN A 62 13.83 -4.14 -53.04
CA GLN A 62 12.57 -4.89 -53.04
C GLN A 62 12.66 -6.42 -52.80
N SER A 63 11.52 -6.96 -52.37
CA SER A 63 11.18 -8.37 -52.09
C SER A 63 11.59 -9.42 -53.13
N ALA A 64 11.95 -10.62 -52.65
CA ALA A 64 11.97 -11.89 -53.39
C ALA A 64 11.22 -12.99 -52.59
N ALA A 65 10.69 -14.01 -53.28
CA ALA A 65 9.65 -14.91 -52.74
C ALA A 65 10.14 -16.22 -52.08
N GLN A 66 9.29 -16.82 -51.25
CA GLN A 66 9.54 -18.01 -50.42
C GLN A 66 8.77 -19.28 -50.92
N PRO A 67 9.35 -20.50 -50.84
CA PRO A 67 8.65 -21.78 -51.09
C PRO A 67 7.82 -22.29 -49.89
N ALA A 68 6.92 -23.26 -50.16
CA ALA A 68 5.88 -23.71 -49.23
C ALA A 68 6.30 -24.71 -48.12
N ASP A 69 5.44 -24.83 -47.11
CA ASP A 69 5.67 -25.50 -45.82
C ASP A 69 5.71 -27.05 -45.83
N THR A 70 6.20 -27.60 -44.72
CA THR A 70 5.97 -29.00 -44.27
C THR A 70 5.68 -28.98 -42.77
N PRO A 71 4.67 -29.70 -42.24
CA PRO A 71 4.27 -29.58 -40.83
C PRO A 71 5.33 -30.05 -39.82
N ALA A 72 5.44 -29.31 -38.71
CA ALA A 72 6.33 -29.63 -37.58
C ALA A 72 5.69 -30.63 -36.58
N PRO A 73 6.49 -31.37 -35.79
CA PRO A 73 5.99 -32.26 -34.74
C PRO A 73 5.43 -31.52 -33.51
N ALA A 74 4.55 -32.19 -32.76
CA ALA A 74 3.92 -31.65 -31.56
C ALA A 74 4.90 -31.47 -30.37
N PRO A 75 4.63 -30.51 -29.45
CA PRO A 75 5.49 -30.25 -28.29
C PRO A 75 5.47 -31.39 -27.25
N THR A 76 6.53 -31.46 -26.45
CA THR A 76 6.67 -32.40 -25.32
C THR A 76 6.33 -31.67 -24.01
N PRO A 77 5.55 -32.25 -23.08
CA PRO A 77 5.25 -31.63 -21.80
C PRO A 77 6.48 -31.55 -20.88
N VAL A 78 6.52 -30.55 -20.02
CA VAL A 78 7.54 -30.34 -18.98
C VAL A 78 7.01 -30.85 -17.63
N ILE A 79 7.90 -31.33 -16.76
CA ILE A 79 7.57 -31.69 -15.38
C ILE A 79 8.21 -30.67 -14.45
N GLU A 80 7.38 -29.89 -13.76
CA GLU A 80 7.79 -28.97 -12.72
C GLU A 80 7.70 -29.65 -11.34
N LYS A 81 8.51 -29.17 -10.39
CA LYS A 81 8.45 -29.60 -8.99
C LYS A 81 7.92 -28.45 -8.14
N ILE A 82 6.87 -28.72 -7.37
CA ILE A 82 6.23 -27.75 -6.47
C ILE A 82 6.43 -28.25 -5.04
N ALA A 83 7.05 -27.45 -4.19
CA ALA A 83 7.20 -27.74 -2.77
C ALA A 83 6.16 -26.96 -1.95
N ARG A 84 5.38 -27.68 -1.15
CA ARG A 84 4.38 -27.14 -0.21
C ARG A 84 4.92 -27.13 1.21
N VAL A 85 4.83 -26.01 1.92
CA VAL A 85 5.22 -25.87 3.32
C VAL A 85 4.28 -26.64 4.25
N THR A 86 4.82 -27.41 5.20
CA THR A 86 4.05 -28.22 6.16
C THR A 86 4.15 -27.74 7.62
N ALA A 87 5.06 -26.81 7.92
CA ALA A 87 5.27 -26.25 9.25
C ALA A 87 4.67 -24.84 9.38
N ASP A 88 4.13 -24.52 10.57
CA ASP A 88 3.40 -23.27 10.84
C ASP A 88 4.14 -22.01 10.41
N GLN A 89 5.47 -22.02 10.54
CA GLN A 89 6.37 -20.99 10.02
C GLN A 89 7.68 -21.64 9.56
N LEU A 90 8.12 -21.35 8.33
CA LEU A 90 9.36 -21.82 7.72
C LEU A 90 10.18 -20.63 7.20
N ASN A 91 11.46 -20.58 7.56
CA ASN A 91 12.36 -19.52 7.10
C ASN A 91 12.99 -19.91 5.75
N ILE A 92 12.72 -19.11 4.71
CA ILE A 92 13.44 -19.16 3.43
C ILE A 92 14.65 -18.23 3.55
N ARG A 93 15.84 -18.72 3.19
CA ARG A 93 17.14 -18.09 3.49
C ARG A 93 17.98 -17.85 2.24
N SER A 94 18.95 -16.95 2.34
CA SER A 94 19.87 -16.62 1.24
C SER A 94 20.85 -17.73 0.87
N THR A 95 21.03 -18.73 1.73
CA THR A 95 21.90 -19.90 1.52
C THR A 95 21.28 -21.16 2.15
N PRO A 96 21.67 -22.38 1.73
CA PRO A 96 21.25 -23.64 2.35
C PRO A 96 21.96 -23.86 3.70
N SER A 97 21.69 -22.99 4.68
CA SER A 97 22.20 -23.07 6.04
C SER A 97 21.28 -22.30 7.00
N THR A 98 21.21 -22.73 8.26
CA THR A 98 20.58 -21.99 9.36
C THR A 98 21.24 -20.63 9.65
N ASP A 99 22.48 -20.44 9.18
CA ASP A 99 23.22 -19.18 9.29
C ASP A 99 22.92 -18.20 8.15
N GLY A 100 22.28 -18.66 7.07
CA GLY A 100 21.85 -17.81 5.96
C GLY A 100 20.81 -16.78 6.40
N THR A 101 20.93 -15.55 5.92
CA THR A 101 19.97 -14.48 6.26
C THR A 101 18.56 -14.87 5.82
N ILE A 102 17.57 -14.59 6.67
CA ILE A 102 16.16 -14.86 6.35
C ILE A 102 15.72 -13.85 5.27
N VAL A 103 15.27 -14.37 4.13
CA VAL A 103 14.77 -13.59 2.98
C VAL A 103 13.24 -13.50 3.04
N LYS A 104 12.57 -14.59 3.42
CA LYS A 104 11.11 -14.64 3.59
C LYS A 104 10.74 -15.60 4.73
N LEU A 105 9.63 -15.30 5.41
CA LEU A 105 8.95 -16.22 6.31
C LEU A 105 7.73 -16.78 5.56
N ALA A 106 7.69 -18.09 5.33
CA ALA A 106 6.60 -18.80 4.68
C ALA A 106 5.75 -19.56 5.72
N LEU A 107 4.45 -19.73 5.46
CA LEU A 107 3.49 -20.37 6.37
C LEU A 107 2.97 -21.72 5.82
N THR A 108 2.38 -22.55 6.70
CA THR A 108 1.74 -23.83 6.32
C THR A 108 0.82 -23.68 5.12
N GLY A 109 1.02 -24.53 4.11
CA GLY A 109 0.19 -24.61 2.92
C GLY A 109 0.69 -23.81 1.71
N GLU A 110 1.57 -22.81 1.90
CA GLU A 110 2.21 -22.07 0.82
C GLU A 110 3.00 -22.99 -0.13
N THR A 111 3.07 -22.62 -1.41
CA THR A 111 3.69 -23.45 -2.47
C THR A 111 4.69 -22.65 -3.30
N TYR A 112 5.85 -23.25 -3.55
CA TYR A 112 6.96 -22.65 -4.30
C TYR A 112 7.46 -23.61 -5.39
N THR A 113 7.95 -23.09 -6.51
CA THR A 113 8.60 -23.91 -7.54
C THR A 113 10.00 -24.29 -7.06
N VAL A 114 10.37 -25.57 -7.15
CA VAL A 114 11.70 -26.06 -6.79
C VAL A 114 12.63 -25.92 -7.99
N LEU A 115 13.64 -25.06 -7.85
CA LEU A 115 14.73 -24.91 -8.84
C LEU A 115 15.79 -26.00 -8.69
N GLY A 116 16.05 -26.42 -7.46
CA GLY A 116 17.16 -27.31 -7.12
C GLY A 116 17.09 -27.83 -5.68
N GLN A 117 18.11 -28.59 -5.31
CA GLN A 117 18.28 -29.18 -3.98
C GLN A 117 19.78 -29.22 -3.63
N SER A 118 20.12 -29.09 -2.35
CA SER A 118 21.51 -29.16 -1.88
C SER A 118 22.09 -30.58 -2.02
N ASP A 119 23.43 -30.70 -2.10
CA ASP A 119 24.15 -31.98 -2.28
C ASP A 119 23.83 -33.02 -1.18
N ASP A 120 23.44 -32.56 0.01
CA ASP A 120 23.04 -33.38 1.17
C ASP A 120 21.53 -33.68 1.24
N GLY A 121 20.75 -33.17 0.28
CA GLY A 121 19.30 -33.29 0.22
C GLY A 121 18.52 -32.42 1.23
N GLN A 122 19.18 -31.71 2.15
CA GLN A 122 18.54 -31.08 3.30
C GLN A 122 17.82 -29.76 2.99
N TRP A 123 18.14 -29.11 1.86
CA TRP A 123 17.56 -27.83 1.46
C TRP A 123 17.04 -27.85 0.03
N LEU A 124 15.86 -27.28 -0.19
CA LEU A 124 15.30 -27.00 -1.52
C LEU A 124 15.58 -25.55 -1.91
N GLU A 125 16.03 -25.33 -3.13
CA GLU A 125 16.10 -24.00 -3.74
C GLU A 125 14.75 -23.66 -4.35
N LEU A 126 14.18 -22.54 -3.93
CA LEU A 126 12.80 -22.15 -4.23
C LEU A 126 12.76 -20.92 -5.14
N ALA A 127 11.74 -20.89 -6.00
CA ALA A 127 11.36 -19.75 -6.80
C ALA A 127 9.92 -19.29 -6.53
N GLU A 128 9.71 -17.99 -6.69
CA GLU A 128 8.41 -17.33 -6.63
C GLU A 128 8.27 -16.46 -7.89
N ASN A 129 7.13 -16.59 -8.59
CA ASN A 129 6.88 -15.90 -9.88
C ASN A 129 8.03 -16.05 -10.90
N GLY A 130 8.61 -17.25 -11.00
CA GLY A 130 9.72 -17.58 -11.91
C GLY A 130 11.09 -17.04 -11.50
N ASN A 131 11.20 -16.31 -10.39
CA ASN A 131 12.46 -15.74 -9.90
C ASN A 131 12.98 -16.54 -8.70
N ALA A 132 14.29 -16.79 -8.63
CA ALA A 132 14.92 -17.45 -7.49
C ALA A 132 14.73 -16.60 -6.21
N LEU A 133 14.22 -17.23 -5.15
CA LEU A 133 13.85 -16.59 -3.89
C LEU A 133 14.83 -16.95 -2.75
N GLY A 134 15.25 -18.21 -2.68
CA GLY A 134 16.17 -18.69 -1.64
C GLY A 134 15.94 -20.14 -1.25
N TRP A 135 16.52 -20.55 -0.14
CA TRP A 135 16.63 -21.94 0.31
C TRP A 135 15.77 -22.21 1.55
N ALA A 136 15.02 -23.31 1.53
CA ALA A 136 14.21 -23.77 2.67
C ALA A 136 14.56 -25.21 3.06
N ALA A 137 14.48 -25.53 4.35
CA ALA A 137 14.80 -26.87 4.84
C ALA A 137 13.73 -27.89 4.38
N ALA A 138 14.19 -28.94 3.68
CA ALA A 138 13.35 -29.88 2.95
C ALA A 138 12.45 -30.74 3.86
N GLU A 139 12.84 -30.95 5.13
CA GLU A 139 12.04 -31.71 6.11
C GLU A 139 10.68 -31.07 6.43
N PHE A 140 10.54 -29.75 6.20
CA PHE A 140 9.30 -28.99 6.41
C PHE A 140 8.53 -28.75 5.11
N MET A 141 8.80 -29.51 4.04
CA MET A 141 8.12 -29.37 2.76
C MET A 141 7.77 -30.73 2.12
N THR A 142 6.57 -30.82 1.53
CA THR A 142 6.19 -31.93 0.65
C THR A 142 6.33 -31.52 -0.81
N VAL A 143 7.10 -32.28 -1.60
CA VAL A 143 7.31 -31.99 -3.03
C VAL A 143 6.36 -32.83 -3.90
N GLU A 144 5.63 -32.16 -4.78
CA GLU A 144 4.73 -32.74 -5.78
C GLU A 144 5.29 -32.48 -7.19
N GLU A 145 5.27 -33.49 -8.06
CA GLU A 145 5.61 -33.32 -9.49
C GLU A 145 4.35 -32.98 -10.30
N ARG A 146 4.38 -31.84 -10.99
CA ARG A 146 3.28 -31.32 -11.81
C ARG A 146 3.66 -31.35 -13.28
N VAL A 147 2.86 -32.01 -14.10
CA VAL A 147 2.99 -31.90 -15.56
C VAL A 147 2.44 -30.55 -16.01
N VAL A 148 3.24 -29.79 -16.76
CA VAL A 148 2.89 -28.50 -17.36
C VAL A 148 3.09 -28.62 -18.87
N GLU A 149 2.08 -28.24 -19.64
CA GLU A 149 2.12 -28.36 -21.09
C GLU A 149 2.98 -27.23 -21.68
N ALA A 150 4.00 -27.59 -22.46
CA ALA A 150 4.93 -26.61 -23.01
C ALA A 150 4.24 -25.74 -24.09
N PRO A 151 4.42 -24.41 -24.09
CA PRO A 151 3.86 -23.55 -25.13
C PRO A 151 4.42 -23.96 -26.51
N ALA A 152 3.53 -24.12 -27.48
CA ALA A 152 3.92 -24.49 -28.84
C ALA A 152 4.73 -23.36 -29.49
N GLY A 153 5.99 -23.63 -29.83
CA GLY A 153 6.92 -22.61 -30.32
C GLY A 153 6.48 -21.95 -31.63
N GLN A 154 6.29 -20.62 -31.59
CA GLN A 154 6.02 -19.81 -32.78
C GLN A 154 7.30 -19.58 -33.61
N PRO A 155 7.20 -19.49 -34.95
CA PRO A 155 8.34 -19.16 -35.80
C PRO A 155 8.87 -17.73 -35.54
N SER A 156 10.18 -17.59 -35.39
CA SER A 156 10.86 -16.29 -35.29
C SER A 156 10.92 -15.61 -36.66
N GLY A 157 9.88 -14.85 -37.03
CA GLY A 157 9.82 -14.16 -38.32
C GLY A 157 8.50 -13.42 -38.59
N GLY A 158 8.09 -12.51 -37.71
CA GLY A 158 6.91 -11.66 -37.91
C GLY A 158 7.01 -10.39 -37.08
N GLU A 159 6.31 -9.33 -37.51
CA GLU A 159 6.27 -8.06 -36.77
C GLU A 159 5.66 -8.24 -35.38
N GLN A 160 6.24 -7.57 -34.37
CA GLN A 160 5.73 -7.58 -33.00
C GLN A 160 4.38 -6.87 -32.91
N THR A 161 3.32 -7.61 -33.25
CA THR A 161 1.97 -7.29 -32.79
C THR A 161 1.97 -7.50 -31.28
N ALA A 162 2.08 -6.41 -30.52
CA ALA A 162 2.09 -6.46 -29.06
C ALA A 162 0.87 -7.24 -28.57
N GLU A 163 1.06 -8.14 -27.61
CA GLU A 163 -0.07 -8.86 -27.01
C GLU A 163 -1.03 -7.83 -26.40
N GLN A 164 -2.26 -7.82 -26.93
CA GLN A 164 -3.27 -6.87 -26.50
C GLN A 164 -3.59 -7.14 -25.02
N PRO A 165 -3.55 -6.12 -24.14
CA PRO A 165 -3.71 -6.33 -22.71
C PRO A 165 -5.00 -7.10 -22.42
N THR A 166 -4.88 -8.12 -21.56
CA THR A 166 -5.87 -9.18 -21.36
C THR A 166 -7.29 -8.61 -21.31
N GLN A 167 -8.08 -8.92 -22.34
CA GLN A 167 -9.48 -8.51 -22.38
C GLN A 167 -10.17 -9.05 -21.14
N ALA A 168 -10.84 -8.17 -20.40
CA ALA A 168 -11.48 -8.56 -19.15
C ALA A 168 -12.50 -9.69 -19.41
N PRO A 169 -12.61 -10.68 -18.51
CA PRO A 169 -13.39 -11.89 -18.76
C PRO A 169 -14.83 -11.55 -19.13
N ALA A 170 -15.37 -12.27 -20.12
CA ALA A 170 -16.72 -12.07 -20.66
C ALA A 170 -17.82 -12.55 -19.68
N GLY A 171 -17.93 -11.84 -18.55
CA GLY A 171 -18.73 -12.20 -17.39
C GLY A 171 -18.73 -11.08 -16.35
N GLY A 172 -19.00 -9.84 -16.78
CA GLY A 172 -19.16 -8.69 -15.88
C GLY A 172 -20.27 -8.91 -14.85
N PHE A 173 -20.17 -8.23 -13.70
CA PHE A 173 -21.04 -8.48 -12.55
C PHE A 173 -22.52 -8.23 -12.88
N THR A 174 -23.36 -9.23 -12.61
CA THR A 174 -24.80 -9.23 -12.94
C THR A 174 -25.72 -8.79 -11.79
N GLY A 175 -25.15 -8.60 -10.60
CA GLY A 175 -25.85 -8.05 -9.43
C GLY A 175 -25.84 -6.52 -9.37
N SER A 176 -26.38 -5.96 -8.28
CA SER A 176 -26.27 -4.54 -7.96
C SER A 176 -25.10 -4.29 -7.00
N PHE A 177 -24.14 -3.44 -7.38
CA PHE A 177 -23.06 -3.03 -6.49
C PHE A 177 -23.57 -2.20 -5.29
N ALA A 178 -22.84 -2.25 -4.17
CA ALA A 178 -23.09 -1.36 -3.04
C ALA A 178 -22.81 0.10 -3.44
N PRO A 179 -23.69 1.06 -3.10
CA PRO A 179 -23.59 2.44 -3.56
C PRO A 179 -22.35 3.15 -2.99
N ALA A 180 -21.79 4.08 -3.77
CA ALA A 180 -20.69 4.96 -3.36
C ALA A 180 -21.17 6.07 -2.41
N THR A 181 -21.64 5.65 -1.23
CA THR A 181 -22.16 6.51 -0.16
C THR A 181 -21.68 6.02 1.20
N MET A 182 -21.54 6.95 2.14
CA MET A 182 -21.27 6.68 3.55
C MET A 182 -22.49 7.09 4.38
N SER A 183 -22.88 6.24 5.34
CA SER A 183 -23.61 6.73 6.50
C SER A 183 -22.63 7.44 7.44
N SER A 184 -23.06 8.32 8.33
CA SER A 184 -22.14 8.95 9.30
C SER A 184 -22.55 8.57 10.73
N PRO A 185 -21.72 7.82 11.48
CA PRO A 185 -20.49 7.15 11.05
C PRO A 185 -20.74 5.93 10.13
N ASP A 186 -19.74 5.57 9.33
CA ASP A 186 -19.62 4.27 8.64
C ASP A 186 -18.31 3.62 9.09
N TYR A 187 -18.25 2.29 9.14
CA TYR A 187 -17.11 1.58 9.72
C TYR A 187 -16.39 0.69 8.71
N GLY A 188 -15.06 0.71 8.79
CA GLY A 188 -14.15 -0.14 8.04
C GLY A 188 -12.77 -0.19 8.68
N ALA A 189 -11.89 -1.03 8.13
CA ALA A 189 -10.51 -1.19 8.58
C ALA A 189 -9.55 -1.33 7.40
N GLN A 190 -8.26 -1.11 7.66
CA GLN A 190 -7.19 -1.45 6.72
C GLN A 190 -7.05 -2.98 6.63
N VAL A 191 -7.01 -3.50 5.41
CA VAL A 191 -6.70 -4.91 5.11
C VAL A 191 -5.43 -5.01 4.26
N PHE A 192 -4.85 -6.22 4.19
CA PHE A 192 -3.59 -6.51 3.51
C PHE A 192 -3.70 -7.68 2.51
N VAL A 193 -4.89 -7.85 1.92
CA VAL A 193 -5.27 -9.00 1.08
C VAL A 193 -4.75 -8.94 -0.36
N TRP A 194 -4.04 -7.88 -0.72
CA TRP A 194 -3.38 -7.73 -2.03
C TRP A 194 -2.26 -8.78 -2.22
N TRP A 195 -1.25 -8.78 -1.34
CA TRP A 195 -0.09 -9.67 -1.39
C TRP A 195 -0.33 -11.08 -0.80
N ARG A 196 -1.54 -11.33 -0.27
CA ARG A 196 -1.85 -12.46 0.61
C ARG A 196 -3.13 -13.17 0.14
N GLU A 197 -3.04 -13.81 -1.02
CA GLU A 197 -4.19 -14.48 -1.65
C GLU A 197 -4.73 -15.64 -0.81
N GLU A 198 -3.85 -16.37 -0.14
CA GLU A 198 -4.15 -17.55 0.69
C GLU A 198 -4.93 -17.25 1.98
N ILE A 199 -5.04 -15.97 2.37
CA ILE A 199 -5.90 -15.50 3.47
C ILE A 199 -6.95 -14.48 3.02
N ARG A 200 -6.99 -14.11 1.73
CA ARG A 200 -7.84 -13.04 1.18
C ARG A 200 -9.31 -13.23 1.56
N ASP A 201 -9.84 -14.41 1.29
CA ASP A 201 -11.24 -14.74 1.58
C ASP A 201 -11.51 -14.72 3.08
N ARG A 202 -10.69 -15.41 3.88
CA ARG A 202 -10.79 -15.43 5.35
C ARG A 202 -10.84 -14.03 5.96
N ASP A 203 -9.95 -13.13 5.53
CA ASP A 203 -9.86 -11.79 6.11
C ASP A 203 -11.01 -10.88 5.65
N LEU A 204 -11.52 -11.08 4.43
CA LEU A 204 -12.73 -10.39 3.97
C LEU A 204 -14.02 -10.94 4.62
N ASP A 205 -14.07 -12.24 4.94
CA ASP A 205 -15.14 -12.84 5.73
C ASP A 205 -15.12 -12.30 7.18
N LEU A 206 -13.94 -12.26 7.83
CA LEU A 206 -13.78 -11.64 9.15
C LEU A 206 -14.17 -10.15 9.17
N MET A 207 -13.88 -9.39 8.11
CA MET A 207 -14.37 -8.02 7.97
C MET A 207 -15.91 -7.97 7.93
N LYS A 208 -16.55 -8.91 7.24
CA LYS A 208 -18.01 -8.94 7.13
C LYS A 208 -18.69 -9.41 8.42
N GLU A 209 -18.15 -10.44 9.07
CA GLU A 209 -18.61 -10.96 10.36
C GLU A 209 -18.41 -9.94 11.50
N GLY A 210 -17.32 -9.16 11.45
CA GLY A 210 -17.07 -8.03 12.35
C GLY A 210 -18.03 -6.84 12.17
N GLY A 211 -18.94 -6.90 11.19
CA GLY A 211 -19.94 -5.86 10.93
C GLY A 211 -19.42 -4.63 10.17
N PHE A 212 -18.23 -4.72 9.57
CA PHE A 212 -17.69 -3.63 8.75
C PHE A 212 -18.38 -3.56 7.38
N ASN A 213 -18.59 -2.33 6.89
CA ASN A 213 -19.12 -2.08 5.55
C ASN A 213 -18.04 -1.71 4.54
N TRP A 214 -16.86 -1.28 5.02
CA TRP A 214 -15.75 -0.81 4.21
C TRP A 214 -14.46 -1.60 4.47
N ILE A 215 -13.68 -1.80 3.42
CA ILE A 215 -12.24 -2.11 3.50
C ILE A 215 -11.43 -0.92 2.99
N LYS A 216 -10.32 -0.61 3.64
CA LYS A 216 -9.23 0.21 3.06
C LYS A 216 -8.13 -0.74 2.61
N GLN A 217 -7.76 -0.67 1.34
CA GLN A 217 -6.74 -1.54 0.74
C GLN A 217 -5.85 -0.70 -0.18
N SER A 218 -4.53 -0.89 -0.09
CA SER A 218 -3.58 -0.30 -1.05
C SER A 218 -3.69 -1.00 -2.40
N PHE A 219 -3.80 -0.23 -3.48
CA PHE A 219 -3.71 -0.73 -4.85
C PHE A 219 -2.34 -0.31 -5.39
N SER A 220 -1.45 -1.31 -5.50
CA SER A 220 -0.04 -1.13 -5.90
C SER A 220 0.05 -0.63 -7.33
N TRP A 221 0.52 0.61 -7.52
CA TRP A 221 0.72 1.17 -8.86
C TRP A 221 1.85 0.43 -9.59
N GLU A 222 2.95 0.13 -8.88
CA GLU A 222 4.11 -0.60 -9.42
C GLU A 222 3.84 -2.07 -9.75
N SER A 223 2.77 -2.68 -9.24
CA SER A 223 2.29 -3.99 -9.72
C SER A 223 1.33 -3.86 -10.89
N ILE A 224 0.36 -2.93 -10.81
CA ILE A 224 -0.64 -2.77 -11.88
C ILE A 224 0.00 -2.29 -13.18
N GLU A 225 0.85 -1.25 -13.14
CA GLU A 225 1.43 -0.62 -14.32
C GLU A 225 2.96 -0.77 -14.36
N GLY A 226 3.47 -1.89 -13.81
CA GLY A 226 4.90 -2.15 -13.66
C GLY A 226 5.67 -2.28 -14.98
N ALA A 227 5.02 -2.80 -16.03
CA ALA A 227 5.62 -3.05 -17.34
C ALA A 227 5.87 -1.78 -18.18
N GLY A 228 5.18 -0.69 -17.88
CA GLY A 228 5.27 0.57 -18.61
C GLY A 228 3.93 1.27 -18.77
N ARG A 229 3.95 2.54 -19.17
CA ARG A 229 2.75 3.38 -19.34
C ARG A 229 1.69 2.72 -20.24
N GLY A 230 0.49 2.55 -19.72
CA GLY A 230 -0.64 1.90 -20.38
C GLY A 230 -0.58 0.36 -20.43
N GLN A 231 0.47 -0.28 -19.90
CA GLN A 231 0.61 -1.74 -19.85
C GLN A 231 0.18 -2.24 -18.47
N TYR A 232 -1.09 -2.60 -18.36
CA TYR A 232 -1.74 -2.92 -17.10
C TYR A 232 -1.90 -4.43 -16.86
N ASP A 233 -1.35 -4.93 -15.75
CA ASP A 233 -1.78 -6.20 -15.13
C ASP A 233 -2.89 -5.93 -14.12
N TRP A 234 -4.07 -6.53 -14.35
CA TRP A 234 -5.22 -6.43 -13.46
C TRP A 234 -5.41 -7.65 -12.56
N SER A 235 -4.56 -8.67 -12.66
CA SER A 235 -4.75 -10.01 -12.07
C SER A 235 -5.03 -10.01 -10.56
N ILE A 236 -4.28 -9.23 -9.79
CA ILE A 236 -4.49 -9.09 -8.33
C ILE A 236 -5.68 -8.17 -8.05
N ALA A 237 -5.81 -7.06 -8.80
CA ALA A 237 -6.84 -6.06 -8.61
C ALA A 237 -8.26 -6.62 -8.84
N ASP A 238 -8.45 -7.39 -9.92
CA ASP A 238 -9.73 -8.02 -10.27
C ASP A 238 -10.21 -8.94 -9.14
N LYS A 239 -9.31 -9.80 -8.62
CA LYS A 239 -9.61 -10.69 -7.48
C LYS A 239 -9.95 -9.90 -6.22
N VAL A 240 -9.12 -8.92 -5.84
CA VAL A 240 -9.35 -8.10 -4.63
C VAL A 240 -10.68 -7.37 -4.70
N VAL A 241 -11.05 -6.80 -5.86
CA VAL A 241 -12.35 -6.12 -6.02
C VAL A 241 -13.51 -7.10 -6.02
N THR A 242 -13.41 -8.21 -6.77
CA THR A 242 -14.48 -9.22 -6.87
C THR A 242 -14.80 -9.85 -5.52
N HIS A 243 -13.81 -10.41 -4.84
CA HIS A 243 -14.00 -11.11 -3.55
C HIS A 243 -14.56 -10.19 -2.45
N ALA A 244 -14.28 -8.88 -2.50
CA ALA A 244 -14.86 -7.89 -1.60
C ALA A 244 -16.30 -7.49 -1.99
N ASN A 245 -16.55 -7.28 -3.29
CA ASN A 245 -17.87 -6.93 -3.81
C ASN A 245 -18.89 -8.06 -3.63
N GLU A 246 -18.50 -9.33 -3.77
CA GLU A 246 -19.36 -10.51 -3.52
C GLU A 246 -19.86 -10.58 -2.07
N ARG A 247 -19.04 -10.12 -1.11
CA ARG A 247 -19.39 -9.98 0.31
C ARG A 247 -20.18 -8.70 0.61
N GLY A 248 -20.46 -7.89 -0.39
CA GLY A 248 -21.07 -6.57 -0.23
C GLY A 248 -20.24 -5.64 0.66
N LEU A 249 -18.90 -5.71 0.55
CA LEU A 249 -17.98 -4.75 1.17
C LEU A 249 -17.68 -3.63 0.15
N LYS A 250 -17.69 -2.39 0.65
CA LYS A 250 -17.29 -1.20 -0.10
C LYS A 250 -15.77 -1.01 -0.02
N ILE A 251 -15.15 -0.54 -1.09
CA ILE A 251 -13.70 -0.44 -1.21
C ILE A 251 -13.26 1.02 -1.20
N LEU A 252 -12.35 1.33 -0.28
CA LEU A 252 -11.51 2.52 -0.28
C LEU A 252 -10.12 2.11 -0.78
N ALA A 253 -9.84 2.39 -2.05
CA ALA A 253 -8.55 2.09 -2.68
C ALA A 253 -7.54 3.19 -2.36
N ARG A 254 -6.46 2.87 -1.63
CA ARG A 254 -5.32 3.78 -1.39
C ARG A 254 -4.35 3.68 -2.55
N LEU A 255 -4.30 4.72 -3.38
CA LEU A 255 -3.50 4.76 -4.61
C LEU A 255 -2.14 5.42 -4.33
N SER A 256 -1.06 4.72 -4.59
CA SER A 256 0.31 5.13 -4.25
C SER A 256 1.34 4.29 -4.99
N LEU A 257 2.56 4.81 -5.08
CA LEU A 257 3.76 3.98 -5.26
C LEU A 257 4.20 3.41 -3.89
N ASP A 258 4.89 2.27 -3.88
CA ASP A 258 5.79 1.94 -2.77
C ASP A 258 6.93 2.99 -2.69
N PRO A 259 7.10 3.72 -1.57
CA PRO A 259 8.12 4.77 -1.45
C PRO A 259 9.56 4.26 -1.56
N ASP A 260 9.82 2.97 -1.29
CA ASP A 260 11.17 2.42 -1.40
C ASP A 260 11.47 1.92 -2.85
N LYS A 261 10.46 1.94 -3.75
CA LYS A 261 10.55 1.48 -5.15
C LYS A 261 11.45 2.38 -6.01
N GLN A 262 12.68 1.91 -6.22
CA GLN A 262 13.62 2.51 -7.17
C GLN A 262 13.28 2.12 -8.63
N GLY A 263 13.61 3.01 -9.56
CA GLY A 263 13.59 2.73 -11.01
C GLY A 263 12.22 2.58 -11.66
N PHE A 264 11.11 2.93 -10.98
CA PHE A 264 9.79 2.91 -11.60
C PHE A 264 9.68 3.94 -12.74
N TRP A 265 9.08 3.56 -13.87
CA TRP A 265 9.16 4.32 -15.13
C TRP A 265 8.54 5.72 -15.05
N ALA A 266 7.53 5.93 -14.19
CA ALA A 266 6.88 7.22 -14.02
C ALA A 266 7.70 8.20 -13.15
N GLY A 267 8.73 7.69 -12.46
CA GLY A 267 9.51 8.44 -11.48
C GLY A 267 8.76 8.72 -10.16
N ALA A 268 9.37 9.57 -9.34
CA ALA A 268 8.88 9.96 -8.03
C ALA A 268 7.93 11.20 -8.09
N PRO A 269 7.05 11.40 -7.10
CA PRO A 269 6.21 12.60 -7.04
C PRO A 269 7.03 13.91 -6.91
N PRO A 270 6.43 15.07 -7.23
CA PRO A 270 5.16 15.24 -7.96
C PRO A 270 5.29 14.97 -9.47
N ALA A 271 6.50 14.73 -10.00
CA ALA A 271 6.78 14.66 -11.43
C ALA A 271 6.00 13.54 -12.14
N SER A 272 5.71 12.45 -11.41
CA SER A 272 4.87 11.34 -11.86
C SER A 272 3.37 11.66 -11.96
N GLY A 273 2.92 12.87 -11.60
CA GLY A 273 1.50 13.20 -11.39
C GLY A 273 0.57 13.09 -12.60
N ASP A 274 1.05 13.26 -13.84
CA ASP A 274 0.22 13.04 -15.03
C ASP A 274 0.04 11.53 -15.32
N ALA A 275 1.11 10.76 -15.18
CA ALA A 275 1.07 9.30 -15.26
C ALA A 275 0.19 8.68 -14.16
N PHE A 276 0.30 9.18 -12.93
CA PHE A 276 -0.53 8.75 -11.80
C PHE A 276 -2.02 9.06 -12.03
N ALA A 277 -2.34 10.19 -12.66
CA ALA A 277 -3.72 10.53 -13.01
C ALA A 277 -4.28 9.62 -14.10
N GLU A 278 -3.48 9.23 -15.11
CA GLU A 278 -3.86 8.24 -16.12
C GLU A 278 -4.14 6.86 -15.51
N TYR A 279 -3.25 6.38 -14.63
CA TYR A 279 -3.44 5.17 -13.82
C TYR A 279 -4.74 5.22 -13.00
N ALA A 280 -4.94 6.30 -12.25
CA ALA A 280 -6.12 6.48 -11.42
C ALA A 280 -7.42 6.52 -12.24
N GLY A 281 -7.39 7.16 -13.42
CA GLY A 281 -8.49 7.17 -14.39
C GLY A 281 -8.77 5.77 -14.98
N ALA A 282 -7.74 5.00 -15.34
CA ALA A 282 -7.88 3.64 -15.84
C ALA A 282 -8.48 2.70 -14.78
N LEU A 283 -8.01 2.79 -13.54
CA LEU A 283 -8.53 2.05 -12.40
C LEU A 283 -9.99 2.40 -12.10
N ALA A 284 -10.33 3.70 -12.08
CA ALA A 284 -11.71 4.16 -11.90
C ALA A 284 -12.64 3.77 -13.05
N SER A 285 -12.11 3.71 -14.28
CA SER A 285 -12.85 3.27 -15.47
C SER A 285 -13.19 1.78 -15.41
N ARG A 286 -12.24 0.93 -14.99
CA ARG A 286 -12.42 -0.53 -14.86
C ARG A 286 -13.43 -0.89 -13.77
N TYR A 287 -13.40 -0.19 -12.63
CA TYR A 287 -14.22 -0.48 -11.46
C TYR A 287 -15.30 0.60 -11.21
N ASN A 288 -15.96 1.04 -12.28
CA ASN A 288 -16.84 2.20 -12.32
C ASN A 288 -18.25 2.03 -11.69
N CYS A 289 -18.52 0.87 -11.07
CA CYS A 289 -19.79 0.53 -10.41
C CYS A 289 -21.04 0.53 -11.32
N GLN A 290 -20.91 0.57 -12.66
CA GLN A 290 -22.04 0.49 -13.58
C GLN A 290 -22.41 -0.96 -13.93
N PRO A 291 -23.64 -1.24 -14.39
CA PRO A 291 -24.03 -2.56 -14.87
C PRO A 291 -23.06 -3.07 -15.97
N GLY A 292 -22.55 -4.29 -15.80
CA GLY A 292 -21.56 -4.89 -16.71
C GLY A 292 -20.11 -4.50 -16.45
N ALA A 293 -19.81 -3.67 -15.44
CA ALA A 293 -18.44 -3.47 -14.97
C ALA A 293 -17.86 -4.76 -14.38
N ILE A 294 -16.53 -4.85 -14.34
CA ILE A 294 -15.81 -5.97 -13.71
C ILE A 294 -15.94 -5.91 -12.18
N GLY A 295 -16.07 -4.70 -11.63
CA GLY A 295 -16.28 -4.48 -10.21
C GLY A 295 -16.63 -3.05 -9.87
N CYS A 296 -16.61 -2.74 -8.58
CA CYS A 296 -16.92 -1.43 -8.04
C CYS A 296 -15.93 -1.06 -6.92
N ILE A 297 -15.22 0.04 -7.13
CA ILE A 297 -14.48 0.75 -6.09
C ILE A 297 -15.24 2.04 -5.80
N GLN A 298 -15.79 2.15 -4.59
CA GLN A 298 -16.62 3.28 -4.18
C GLN A 298 -15.80 4.53 -3.83
N ALA A 299 -14.58 4.36 -3.33
CA ALA A 299 -13.73 5.47 -2.91
C ALA A 299 -12.24 5.27 -3.26
N PHE A 300 -11.55 6.37 -3.54
CA PHE A 300 -10.13 6.41 -3.89
C PHE A 300 -9.39 7.43 -3.02
N GLN A 301 -8.49 6.97 -2.15
CA GLN A 301 -7.54 7.85 -1.44
C GLN A 301 -6.34 8.12 -2.34
N ILE A 302 -6.05 9.40 -2.57
CA ILE A 302 -4.98 9.86 -3.45
C ILE A 302 -3.70 10.09 -2.66
N TRP A 303 -2.72 9.20 -2.86
CA TRP A 303 -1.43 9.17 -2.17
C TRP A 303 -1.51 8.86 -0.66
N ASN A 304 -0.35 8.86 -0.02
CA ASN A 304 -0.17 8.63 1.40
C ASN A 304 0.78 9.68 1.97
N GLU A 305 0.40 10.32 3.09
CA GLU A 305 1.29 11.09 3.96
C GLU A 305 2.35 11.96 3.23
N PRO A 306 1.96 12.78 2.23
CA PRO A 306 2.89 13.63 1.47
C PRO A 306 3.55 14.72 2.33
N ASN A 307 3.16 14.84 3.60
CA ASN A 307 3.86 15.60 4.62
C ASN A 307 5.12 14.89 5.16
N LEU A 308 5.48 13.70 4.66
CA LEU A 308 6.74 13.00 4.89
C LEU A 308 7.56 12.88 3.60
N ALA A 309 8.84 13.22 3.64
CA ALA A 309 9.70 13.23 2.45
C ALA A 309 9.91 11.84 1.83
N ARG A 310 9.90 10.75 2.64
CA ARG A 310 9.97 9.38 2.10
C ARG A 310 8.78 9.10 1.18
N GLU A 311 7.59 9.47 1.59
CA GLU A 311 6.37 9.32 0.78
C GLU A 311 6.32 10.36 -0.36
N TRP A 312 6.99 11.52 -0.21
CA TRP A 312 7.10 12.57 -1.23
C TRP A 312 8.40 12.52 -2.07
N GLY A 313 8.86 11.30 -2.39
CA GLY A 313 9.92 11.10 -3.39
C GLY A 313 11.31 11.59 -2.98
N GLY A 314 11.61 11.56 -1.68
CA GLY A 314 12.86 12.06 -1.09
C GLY A 314 12.96 13.58 -0.98
N LYS A 315 11.87 14.32 -1.25
CA LYS A 315 11.86 15.80 -1.27
C LYS A 315 11.20 16.37 -0.03
N ARG A 316 11.58 17.61 0.31
CA ARG A 316 10.84 18.41 1.29
C ARG A 316 9.34 18.43 0.94
N PRO A 317 8.44 18.16 1.91
CA PRO A 317 7.00 18.23 1.69
C PRO A 317 6.53 19.57 1.12
N ASN A 318 5.65 19.51 0.11
CA ASN A 318 5.12 20.69 -0.57
C ASN A 318 3.59 20.57 -0.75
N PRO A 319 2.78 21.29 0.06
CA PRO A 319 1.31 21.26 -0.02
C PRO A 319 0.75 21.73 -1.37
N ALA A 320 1.43 22.62 -2.08
CA ALA A 320 0.98 23.12 -3.38
C ALA A 320 1.21 22.10 -4.50
N GLU A 321 2.38 21.46 -4.53
CA GLU A 321 2.64 20.32 -5.45
C GLU A 321 1.65 19.18 -5.21
N TYR A 322 1.34 18.87 -3.95
CA TYR A 322 0.34 17.87 -3.63
C TYR A 322 -1.08 18.28 -4.07
N ALA A 323 -1.47 19.54 -3.91
CA ALA A 323 -2.75 20.05 -4.42
C ALA A 323 -2.85 19.92 -5.95
N GLU A 324 -1.79 20.22 -6.71
CA GLU A 324 -1.76 20.00 -8.16
C GLU A 324 -1.88 18.51 -8.53
N PHE A 325 -1.12 17.64 -7.86
CA PHE A 325 -1.15 16.18 -8.04
C PHE A 325 -2.55 15.61 -7.77
N LEU A 326 -3.16 16.03 -6.65
CA LEU A 326 -4.51 15.67 -6.24
C LEU A 326 -5.56 16.12 -7.26
N GLY A 327 -5.49 17.38 -7.72
CA GLY A 327 -6.39 17.92 -8.74
C GLY A 327 -6.25 17.23 -10.11
N LYS A 328 -5.07 16.70 -10.47
CA LYS A 328 -4.91 15.84 -11.66
C LYS A 328 -5.66 14.52 -11.49
N ALA A 329 -5.40 13.80 -10.39
CA ALA A 329 -6.05 12.51 -10.11
C ALA A 329 -7.59 12.63 -9.98
N TYR A 330 -8.09 13.66 -9.27
CA TYR A 330 -9.53 13.92 -9.12
C TYR A 330 -10.24 14.04 -10.47
N ARG A 331 -9.70 14.85 -11.38
CA ARG A 331 -10.31 15.07 -12.71
C ARG A 331 -10.33 13.79 -13.54
N ALA A 332 -9.27 12.98 -13.50
CA ALA A 332 -9.23 11.70 -14.20
C ALA A 332 -10.22 10.68 -13.63
N ILE A 333 -10.30 10.53 -12.30
CA ILE A 333 -11.25 9.64 -11.64
C ILE A 333 -12.69 10.06 -11.93
N LYS A 334 -13.04 11.35 -11.74
CA LYS A 334 -14.41 11.83 -11.96
C LYS A 334 -14.86 11.76 -13.42
N ALA A 335 -13.94 11.84 -14.38
CA ALA A 335 -14.25 11.62 -15.80
C ALA A 335 -14.55 10.15 -16.13
N ALA A 336 -13.92 9.21 -15.42
CA ALA A 336 -14.08 7.77 -15.62
C ALA A 336 -15.22 7.15 -14.79
N ASN A 337 -15.39 7.60 -13.54
CA ASN A 337 -16.47 7.25 -12.63
C ASN A 337 -16.92 8.50 -11.85
N PRO A 338 -17.96 9.23 -12.31
CA PRO A 338 -18.43 10.45 -11.64
C PRO A 338 -19.05 10.18 -10.26
N ASN A 339 -19.42 8.93 -9.97
CA ASN A 339 -20.01 8.52 -8.69
C ASN A 339 -18.95 8.17 -7.63
N ALA A 340 -17.67 8.05 -8.00
CA ALA A 340 -16.60 7.71 -7.07
C ALA A 340 -16.35 8.83 -6.04
N ILE A 341 -16.09 8.47 -4.78
CA ILE A 341 -15.63 9.39 -3.74
C ILE A 341 -14.10 9.53 -3.87
N VAL A 342 -13.60 10.72 -4.17
CA VAL A 342 -12.15 11.02 -4.15
C VAL A 342 -11.79 11.60 -2.80
N ILE A 343 -10.79 11.02 -2.14
CA ILE A 343 -10.33 11.39 -0.80
C ILE A 343 -8.89 11.88 -0.88
N SER A 344 -8.54 12.97 -0.18
CA SER A 344 -7.13 13.35 0.00
C SER A 344 -6.35 12.25 0.73
N ALA A 345 -5.02 12.31 0.66
CA ALA A 345 -4.17 11.58 1.58
C ALA A 345 -4.52 11.97 3.03
N GLY A 346 -4.42 11.01 3.95
CA GLY A 346 -4.16 11.33 5.35
C GLY A 346 -2.72 11.81 5.49
N MET A 347 -2.51 12.86 6.26
CA MET A 347 -1.18 13.32 6.68
C MET A 347 -0.73 12.56 7.93
N ALA A 348 0.57 12.36 8.07
CA ALA A 348 1.16 11.72 9.25
C ALA A 348 1.19 12.71 10.43
N PRO A 349 0.70 12.34 11.63
CA PRO A 349 0.78 13.18 12.82
C PRO A 349 2.24 13.51 13.19
N THR A 350 2.63 14.78 13.08
CA THR A 350 4.02 15.20 13.40
C THR A 350 4.11 16.69 13.76
N GLY A 351 5.15 17.05 14.52
CA GLY A 351 5.49 18.44 14.83
C GLY A 351 6.73 18.96 14.10
N ASP A 352 7.43 18.11 13.34
CA ASP A 352 8.67 18.47 12.67
C ASP A 352 8.40 19.26 11.39
N ASN A 353 8.94 20.48 11.30
CA ASN A 353 8.92 21.32 10.10
C ASN A 353 10.33 21.43 9.51
N SER A 354 10.68 20.48 8.65
CA SER A 354 12.04 20.19 8.18
C SER A 354 12.05 19.77 6.71
N ASP A 355 13.22 19.41 6.18
CA ASP A 355 13.32 18.89 4.82
C ASP A 355 12.88 17.41 4.70
N ILE A 356 12.60 16.75 5.83
CA ILE A 356 12.09 15.36 5.87
C ILE A 356 10.63 15.23 6.30
N ALA A 357 10.04 16.26 6.92
CA ALA A 357 8.68 16.23 7.44
C ALA A 357 8.07 17.65 7.53
N MET A 358 6.74 17.75 7.50
CA MET A 358 5.97 18.96 7.78
C MET A 358 4.81 18.62 8.73
N PRO A 359 4.44 19.48 9.70
CA PRO A 359 3.28 19.27 10.54
C PRO A 359 2.01 19.12 9.70
N ASP A 360 1.13 18.21 10.12
CA ASP A 360 -0.12 17.92 9.41
C ASP A 360 -1.05 19.13 9.38
N ASP A 361 -1.24 19.82 10.51
CA ASP A 361 -2.02 21.07 10.58
C ASP A 361 -1.51 22.14 9.59
N LEU A 362 -0.21 22.38 9.54
CA LEU A 362 0.44 23.31 8.62
C LEU A 362 0.29 22.87 7.16
N PHE A 363 0.40 21.57 6.88
CA PHE A 363 0.25 21.01 5.54
C PHE A 363 -1.18 21.17 5.03
N TYR A 364 -2.20 20.84 5.85
CA TYR A 364 -3.60 21.04 5.48
C TYR A 364 -3.92 22.52 5.23
N ASP A 365 -3.47 23.43 6.10
CA ASP A 365 -3.74 24.87 5.94
C ASP A 365 -3.15 25.44 4.64
N GLN A 366 -1.91 25.07 4.33
CA GLN A 366 -1.24 25.49 3.09
C GLN A 366 -1.82 24.79 1.85
N MET A 367 -2.26 23.54 1.95
CA MET A 367 -2.96 22.84 0.86
C MET A 367 -4.26 23.56 0.51
N TYR A 368 -5.07 23.95 1.50
CA TYR A 368 -6.27 24.75 1.26
C TYR A 368 -5.96 26.11 0.63
N GLN A 369 -4.89 26.79 1.07
CA GLN A 369 -4.45 28.04 0.42
C GLN A 369 -4.07 27.82 -1.05
N ALA A 370 -3.34 26.75 -1.37
CA ALA A 370 -2.94 26.41 -2.74
C ALA A 370 -4.13 26.05 -3.66
N MET A 371 -5.19 25.43 -3.12
CA MET A 371 -6.45 25.18 -3.83
C MET A 371 -7.34 26.42 -4.01
N GLY A 372 -6.89 27.60 -3.60
CA GLY A 372 -7.71 28.82 -3.64
C GLY A 372 -8.77 28.89 -2.54
N GLY A 373 -8.50 28.28 -1.39
CA GLY A 373 -9.31 28.39 -0.18
C GLY A 373 -10.58 27.53 -0.16
N ASN A 374 -10.65 26.45 -0.96
CA ASN A 374 -11.77 25.50 -0.99
C ASN A 374 -11.31 24.16 -1.64
N SER A 375 -12.12 23.09 -1.59
CA SER A 375 -11.75 21.77 -2.14
C SER A 375 -12.36 21.42 -3.52
N ASN A 376 -13.13 22.32 -4.13
CA ASN A 376 -13.87 22.02 -5.37
C ASN A 376 -12.92 21.69 -6.52
N GLY A 377 -13.02 20.48 -7.08
CA GLY A 377 -12.12 20.01 -8.14
C GLY A 377 -10.88 19.27 -7.64
N TYR A 378 -10.75 19.05 -6.33
CA TYR A 378 -9.61 18.37 -5.70
C TYR A 378 -10.03 17.13 -4.91
N PHE A 379 -11.09 17.19 -4.09
CA PHE A 379 -11.61 16.02 -3.35
C PHE A 379 -13.06 16.20 -2.87
N ASP A 380 -13.75 15.07 -2.66
CA ASP A 380 -15.07 14.99 -2.03
C ASP A 380 -14.96 14.86 -0.50
N ALA A 381 -13.88 14.26 0.01
CA ALA A 381 -13.63 14.09 1.45
C ALA A 381 -12.15 14.29 1.82
N LEU A 382 -11.90 14.81 3.03
CA LEU A 382 -10.55 14.95 3.58
C LEU A 382 -10.14 13.67 4.32
N GLY A 383 -9.01 13.08 3.95
CA GLY A 383 -8.38 11.99 4.70
C GLY A 383 -7.53 12.54 5.85
N VAL A 384 -7.56 11.88 7.02
CA VAL A 384 -6.77 12.24 8.23
C VAL A 384 -6.36 10.97 8.98
N HIS A 385 -5.14 10.91 9.53
CA HIS A 385 -4.67 9.77 10.33
C HIS A 385 -4.68 10.09 11.84
N GLY A 386 -5.85 10.05 12.49
CA GLY A 386 -5.99 10.26 13.93
C GLY A 386 -5.44 9.10 14.78
N ALA A 387 -4.12 9.03 14.98
CA ALA A 387 -3.46 7.85 15.57
C ALA A 387 -3.61 7.69 17.09
N GLY A 388 -3.68 8.79 17.87
CA GLY A 388 -3.95 8.78 19.33
C GLY A 388 -2.88 8.15 20.25
N TYR A 389 -1.96 7.33 19.74
CA TYR A 389 -0.75 6.84 20.41
C TYR A 389 -0.97 6.32 21.85
N ALA A 390 -0.58 7.11 22.86
CA ALA A 390 -0.68 6.78 24.28
C ALA A 390 -1.76 7.59 25.02
N ALA A 391 -2.48 8.47 24.32
CA ALA A 391 -3.59 9.24 24.86
C ALA A 391 -4.89 8.43 24.80
N PRO A 392 -5.76 8.50 25.82
CA PRO A 392 -7.15 8.06 25.69
C PRO A 392 -7.84 8.77 24.51
N PRO A 393 -8.75 8.11 23.78
CA PRO A 393 -9.39 8.69 22.58
C PRO A 393 -10.23 9.94 22.89
N GLU A 394 -10.71 10.10 24.13
CA GLU A 394 -11.45 11.27 24.62
C GLU A 394 -10.57 12.44 25.09
N LEU A 395 -9.25 12.24 25.22
CA LEU A 395 -8.32 13.22 25.78
C LEU A 395 -8.31 14.51 24.96
N ASP A 396 -8.32 15.66 25.64
CA ASP A 396 -8.18 16.93 24.95
C ASP A 396 -6.76 17.11 24.38
N PRO A 397 -6.59 17.53 23.11
CA PRO A 397 -5.26 17.74 22.55
C PRO A 397 -4.46 18.83 23.28
N ALA A 398 -5.11 19.75 24.01
CA ALA A 398 -4.42 20.69 24.90
C ALA A 398 -3.80 20.00 26.13
N GLU A 399 -4.44 18.96 26.68
CA GLU A 399 -3.85 18.17 27.77
C GLU A 399 -2.64 17.39 27.24
N ALA A 400 -2.76 16.74 26.07
CA ALA A 400 -1.66 16.04 25.41
C ALA A 400 -0.45 16.95 25.14
N ALA A 401 -0.69 18.20 24.68
CA ALA A 401 0.35 19.21 24.52
C ALA A 401 1.02 19.63 25.84
N SER A 402 0.26 19.69 26.95
CA SER A 402 0.78 20.09 28.26
C SER A 402 1.51 18.97 29.03
N ASN A 403 1.33 17.72 28.62
CA ASN A 403 1.66 16.56 29.45
C ASN A 403 2.62 15.59 28.73
N SER A 404 3.88 15.57 29.18
CA SER A 404 4.93 14.70 28.62
C SER A 404 4.63 13.19 28.67
N LYS A 405 3.69 12.74 29.53
CA LYS A 405 3.15 11.36 29.51
C LYS A 405 2.55 11.00 28.14
N TYR A 406 1.96 11.99 27.46
CA TYR A 406 1.32 11.86 26.15
C TYR A 406 2.15 12.52 25.04
N GLY A 407 3.48 12.55 25.20
CA GLY A 407 4.41 13.05 24.19
C GLY A 407 4.57 14.59 24.10
N GLY A 408 3.65 15.38 24.66
CA GLY A 408 3.78 16.84 24.75
C GLY A 408 3.38 17.63 23.50
N TYR A 409 2.55 17.05 22.61
CA TYR A 409 2.02 17.73 21.42
C TYR A 409 0.54 17.39 21.18
N ARG A 410 -0.20 18.25 20.46
CA ARG A 410 -1.63 18.06 20.18
C ARG A 410 -1.91 16.79 19.37
N PHE A 411 -1.11 16.55 18.34
CA PHE A 411 -1.25 15.41 17.41
C PHE A 411 -1.09 14.03 18.07
N PHE A 412 -0.62 13.95 19.31
CA PHE A 412 -0.61 12.72 20.09
C PHE A 412 -1.98 12.31 20.64
N ALA A 413 -3.03 13.15 20.56
CA ALA A 413 -4.40 12.81 20.92
C ALA A 413 -5.25 12.46 19.68
N PHE A 414 -6.16 11.48 19.79
CA PHE A 414 -7.10 11.14 18.72
C PHE A 414 -7.93 12.37 18.29
N ARG A 415 -8.39 13.17 19.27
CA ARG A 415 -9.15 14.40 19.06
C ARG A 415 -8.37 15.52 18.33
N HIS A 416 -7.11 15.33 17.95
CA HIS A 416 -6.44 16.26 17.02
C HIS A 416 -7.17 16.39 15.67
N VAL A 417 -7.99 15.39 15.29
CA VAL A 417 -8.92 15.53 14.14
C VAL A 417 -9.87 16.73 14.25
N GLU A 418 -10.12 17.24 15.47
CA GLU A 418 -10.91 18.47 15.71
C GLU A 418 -10.15 19.73 15.26
N ASP A 419 -8.81 19.76 15.41
CA ASP A 419 -7.97 20.85 14.91
C ASP A 419 -7.96 20.87 13.39
N ILE A 420 -7.84 19.69 12.76
CA ILE A 420 -7.92 19.55 11.29
C ILE A 420 -9.32 19.90 10.78
N ARG A 421 -10.39 19.56 11.54
CA ARG A 421 -11.75 19.99 11.23
C ARG A 421 -11.92 21.51 11.31
N ALA A 422 -11.29 22.18 12.26
CA ALA A 422 -11.29 23.64 12.35
C ALA A 422 -10.57 24.30 11.15
N ILE A 423 -9.54 23.64 10.58
CA ILE A 423 -8.93 24.06 9.30
C ILE A 423 -9.92 23.90 8.14
N MET A 424 -10.70 22.82 8.07
CA MET A 424 -11.77 22.72 7.06
C MET A 424 -12.75 23.89 7.18
N GLU A 425 -13.28 24.14 8.39
CA GLU A 425 -14.30 25.16 8.66
C GLU A 425 -13.81 26.61 8.43
N LYS A 426 -12.49 26.84 8.44
CA LYS A 426 -11.86 28.10 8.02
C LYS A 426 -11.99 28.36 6.51
N TYR A 427 -12.15 27.31 5.70
CA TYR A 427 -12.19 27.38 4.23
C TYR A 427 -13.55 27.00 3.62
N GLY A 428 -14.38 26.20 4.29
CA GLY A 428 -15.78 25.93 3.94
C GLY A 428 -16.21 24.46 4.04
#